data_AF-A0A347Z6G3-F1
#
_entry.id   AF-A0A347Z6G3-F1
#
_cell.length_a   1.000
_cell.length_b   1.000
_cell.length_c   1.000
_cell.angle_alpha   90.00
_cell.angle_beta   90.00
_cell.angle_gamma   90.00
#
_symmetry.space_group_name_H-M   'P 1'
#
loop_
_entity.id
_entity.type
_entity.pdbx_description
1 polymer ?
#
loop_
_entity_poly.entity_id
_entity_poly.type
_entity_poly.pdbx_seq_one_letter_code
_entity_poly.pdbx_strand_id
1 'polypeptide(L)'
;MLYFNNYLFLLMVFLFFFLFNTKIHFLRAFLILEAMMLNALVISILFLGSFQFEPFMFLLLLTFAVVEAGIGLSLLLTFMKFSGKNMIKSSMF
;
A
#
# COMPACT_ATOMS: atom_id res chain seq x y z
N MET A 1 22.60 7.67 -5.71
CA MET A 1 21.73 6.61 -5.15
C MET A 1 21.30 6.87 -3.72
N LEU A 2 22.22 7.09 -2.76
CA LEU A 2 21.86 7.31 -1.35
C LEU A 2 20.85 8.45 -1.11
N TYR A 3 21.03 9.61 -1.74
CA TYR A 3 20.08 10.73 -1.61
C TYR A 3 18.67 10.40 -2.13
N PHE A 4 18.58 9.65 -3.23
CA PHE A 4 17.30 9.21 -3.80
C PHE A 4 16.59 8.21 -2.88
N ASN A 5 17.34 7.26 -2.31
CA ASN A 5 16.79 6.29 -1.38
C ASN A 5 16.30 6.97 -0.09
N ASN A 6 17.05 7.94 0.45
CA ASN A 6 16.63 8.73 1.61
C ASN A 6 15.34 9.51 1.35
N TYR A 7 15.16 10.05 0.13
CA TYR A 7 13.91 10.70 -0.26
C TYR A 7 12.73 9.72 -0.31
N LEU A 8 12.92 8.52 -0.86
CA LEU A 8 11.88 7.48 -0.89
C LEU A 8 11.49 7.01 0.52
N PHE A 9 12.45 6.89 1.44
CA PHE A 9 12.17 6.60 2.85
C PHE A 9 11.39 7.72 3.54
N LEU A 10 11.73 8.98 3.27
CA LEU A 10 10.98 10.13 3.76
C LEU A 10 9.52 10.11 3.25
N LEU A 11 9.33 9.81 1.97
CA LEU A 11 8.00 9.66 1.36
C LEU A 11 7.18 8.56 2.08
N MET A 12 7.81 7.44 2.44
CA MET A 12 7.15 6.34 3.15
C MET A 12 6.61 6.79 4.51
N VAL A 13 7.38 7.58 5.24
CA VAL A 13 6.97 8.16 6.54
C VAL A 13 5.77 9.10 6.35
N PHE A 14 5.79 9.97 5.33
CA PHE A 14 4.66 10.86 5.05
C PHE A 14 3.39 10.10 4.66
N LEU A 15 3.49 9.08 3.82
CA LEU A 15 2.36 8.24 3.43
C LEU A 15 1.74 7.53 4.65
N PHE A 16 2.56 7.07 5.59
CA PHE A 16 2.09 6.48 6.85
C PHE A 16 1.29 7.48 7.69
N PHE A 17 1.75 8.74 7.79
CA PHE A 17 0.98 9.80 8.46
C PHE A 17 -0.35 10.10 7.75
N PHE A 18 -0.38 10.09 6.42
CA PHE A 18 -1.61 10.27 5.67
C PHE A 18 -2.59 9.12 5.88
N LEU A 19 -2.11 7.88 6.02
CA LEU A 19 -2.94 6.71 6.27
C LEU A 19 -3.77 6.88 7.55
N PHE A 20 -3.15 7.26 8.68
CA PHE A 20 -3.89 7.46 9.95
C PHE A 20 -4.84 8.65 9.93
N ASN A 21 -4.59 9.65 9.07
CA ASN A 21 -5.48 10.80 8.92
C ASN A 21 -6.72 10.50 8.06
N THR A 22 -6.73 9.41 7.29
CA THR A 22 -7.90 9.04 6.48
C THR A 22 -8.98 8.32 7.29
N LYS A 23 -9.97 9.07 7.80
CA LYS A 23 -11.07 8.51 8.60
C LYS A 23 -12.42 8.32 7.87
N ILE A 24 -12.55 8.78 6.63
CA ILE A 24 -13.89 9.01 6.05
C ILE A 24 -14.24 8.00 4.95
N HIS A 25 -13.28 7.63 4.09
CA HIS A 25 -13.54 6.74 2.95
C HIS A 25 -12.51 5.62 2.87
N PHE A 26 -12.99 4.37 2.91
CA PHE A 26 -12.17 3.17 2.70
C PHE A 26 -11.35 3.25 1.41
N LEU A 27 -11.94 3.78 0.34
CA LEU A 27 -11.28 3.90 -0.96
C LEU A 27 -10.05 4.82 -0.91
N ARG A 28 -10.06 5.87 -0.06
CA ARG A 28 -8.90 6.75 0.13
C ARG A 28 -7.78 6.05 0.90
N ALA A 29 -8.13 5.24 1.90
CA ALA A 29 -7.16 4.42 2.62
C ALA A 29 -6.51 3.38 1.68
N PHE A 30 -7.29 2.77 0.78
CA PHE A 30 -6.77 1.84 -0.24
C PHE A 30 -5.78 2.51 -1.20
N LEU A 31 -6.08 3.71 -1.70
CA LEU A 31 -5.16 4.44 -2.58
C LEU A 31 -3.83 4.78 -1.88
N ILE A 32 -3.88 5.11 -0.59
CA ILE A 32 -2.66 5.39 0.19
C ILE A 32 -1.86 4.10 0.42
N LEU A 33 -2.53 2.98 0.71
CA LEU A 33 -1.89 1.66 0.83
C LEU A 33 -1.22 1.24 -0.48
N GLU A 34 -1.86 1.46 -1.63
CA GLU A 34 -1.28 1.16 -2.94
C GLU A 34 -0.04 2.03 -3.23
N ALA A 35 -0.10 3.32 -2.89
CA ALA A 35 1.06 4.21 -3.00
C ALA A 35 2.22 3.77 -2.07
N MET A 36 1.92 3.29 -0.86
CA MET A 36 2.92 2.74 0.06
C MET A 36 3.55 1.45 -0.48
N MET A 37 2.74 0.54 -1.02
CA MET A 37 3.20 -0.71 -1.63
C MET A 37 4.10 -0.46 -2.84
N LEU A 38 3.73 0.48 -3.70
CA LEU A 38 4.54 0.86 -4.85
C LEU A 38 5.88 1.49 -4.42
N ASN A 39 5.86 2.37 -3.41
CA ASN A 39 7.10 2.94 -2.88
C ASN A 39 8.02 1.85 -2.28
N ALA A 40 7.46 0.88 -1.56
CA ALA A 40 8.21 -0.27 -1.03
C ALA A 40 8.82 -1.14 -2.14
N LEU A 41 8.10 -1.36 -3.25
CA LEU A 41 8.62 -2.09 -4.42
C LEU A 41 9.73 -1.33 -5.14
N VAL A 42 9.64 0.00 -5.24
CA VAL A 42 10.74 0.81 -5.82
C VAL A 42 11.98 0.72 -4.94
N ILE A 43 11.83 0.82 -3.63
CA ILE A 43 12.93 0.64 -2.67
C ILE A 43 13.53 -0.77 -2.82
N SER A 44 12.70 -1.82 -2.93
CA SER A 44 13.18 -3.20 -3.05
C SER A 44 13.97 -3.42 -4.35
N ILE A 45 13.53 -2.88 -5.50
CA ILE A 45 14.28 -2.97 -6.76
C ILE A 45 15.66 -2.32 -6.63
N LEU A 46 15.72 -1.12 -6.02
CA LEU A 46 16.98 -0.40 -5.85
C LEU A 46 17.96 -1.15 -4.94
N PHE A 47 17.46 -1.76 -3.87
CA PHE A 47 18.26 -2.57 -2.97
C PHE A 47 18.69 -3.89 -3.63
N LEU A 48 17.77 -4.70 -4.14
CA LEU A 48 18.08 -5.99 -4.77
C LEU A 48 19.03 -5.82 -5.98
N GLY A 49 18.83 -4.77 -6.77
CA GLY A 49 19.72 -4.43 -7.90
C GLY A 49 21.14 -4.07 -7.47
N SER A 50 21.32 -3.51 -6.27
CA SER A 50 22.67 -3.20 -5.73
C SER A 50 23.41 -4.42 -5.19
N PHE A 51 22.69 -5.46 -4.76
CA PHE A 51 23.25 -6.66 -4.16
C PHE A 51 23.44 -7.83 -5.14
N GLN A 52 23.21 -7.62 -6.45
CA GLN A 52 23.24 -8.68 -7.48
C GLN A 52 22.38 -9.90 -7.12
N PHE A 53 21.28 -9.70 -6.39
CA PHE A 53 20.34 -10.79 -6.12
C PHE A 53 19.57 -11.15 -7.40
N GLU A 54 19.32 -12.44 -7.55
CA GLU A 54 18.46 -12.99 -8.60
C GLU A 54 17.10 -12.27 -8.64
N PRO A 55 16.58 -11.92 -9.85
CA PRO A 55 15.32 -11.18 -10.02
C PRO A 55 14.09 -11.94 -9.48
N PHE A 56 14.22 -13.24 -9.17
CA PHE A 56 13.15 -14.07 -8.61
C PHE A 56 12.59 -13.56 -7.28
N MET A 57 13.43 -13.00 -6.41
CA MET A 57 12.97 -12.49 -5.12
C MET A 57 12.09 -11.25 -5.29
N PHE A 58 12.39 -10.40 -6.28
CA PHE A 58 11.53 -9.27 -6.64
C PHE A 58 10.19 -9.73 -7.22
N LEU A 59 10.20 -10.73 -8.11
CA LEU A 59 8.97 -11.31 -8.68
C LEU A 59 8.06 -11.89 -7.59
N LEU A 60 8.63 -12.57 -6.59
CA LEU A 60 7.89 -13.10 -5.45
C LEU A 60 7.28 -11.97 -4.59
N LEU A 61 8.02 -10.89 -4.34
CA LEU A 61 7.48 -9.71 -3.64
C LEU A 61 6.33 -9.07 -4.42
N LEU A 62 6.45 -9.00 -5.74
CA LEU A 62 5.42 -8.44 -6.62
C LEU A 62 4.14 -9.29 -6.63
N THR A 63 4.25 -10.63 -6.64
CA THR A 63 3.06 -11.49 -6.60
C THR A 63 2.31 -11.38 -5.28
N PHE A 64 3.02 -11.34 -4.15
CA PHE A 64 2.37 -11.10 -2.85
C PHE A 64 1.70 -9.73 -2.79
N ALA A 65 2.34 -8.70 -3.34
CA ALA A 65 1.78 -7.36 -3.37
C ALA A 65 0.45 -7.28 -4.14
N VAL A 66 0.36 -7.93 -5.29
CA VAL A 66 -0.87 -7.98 -6.09
C VAL A 66 -1.96 -8.81 -5.39
N VAL A 67 -1.59 -9.92 -4.76
CA VAL A 67 -2.55 -10.78 -4.05
C VAL A 67 -3.16 -10.07 -2.84
N GLU A 68 -2.36 -9.35 -2.06
CA GLU A 68 -2.86 -8.54 -0.93
C GLU A 68 -3.87 -7.49 -1.39
N ALA A 69 -3.57 -6.76 -2.47
CA ALA A 69 -4.47 -5.76 -3.04
C ALA A 69 -5.78 -6.40 -3.55
N GLY A 70 -5.70 -7.58 -4.18
CA GLY A 70 -6.88 -8.33 -4.64
C GLY A 70 -7.80 -8.76 -3.49
N ILE A 71 -7.22 -9.27 -2.40
CA ILE A 71 -7.96 -9.63 -1.18
C ILE A 71 -8.60 -8.37 -0.58
N GLY A 72 -7.86 -7.26 -0.46
CA GLY A 72 -8.38 -6.02 0.07
C GLY A 72 -9.58 -5.45 -0.72
N LEU A 73 -9.50 -5.45 -2.06
CA LEU A 73 -10.60 -5.02 -2.93
C LEU A 73 -11.84 -5.93 -2.79
N SER A 74 -11.63 -7.24 -2.68
CA SER A 74 -12.74 -8.19 -2.48
C SER A 74 -13.51 -7.94 -1.18
N LEU A 75 -12.80 -7.61 -0.09
CA LEU A 75 -13.38 -7.23 1.19
C LEU A 75 -14.13 -5.89 1.14
N LEU A 76 -13.59 -4.93 0.40
CA LEU A 76 -14.25 -3.64 0.21
C LEU A 76 -15.56 -3.79 -0.57
N LEU A 77 -15.59 -4.64 -1.60
CA LEU A 77 -16.82 -4.92 -2.36
C LEU A 77 -17.88 -5.65 -1.52
N THR A 78 -17.49 -6.60 -0.65
CA THR A 78 -18.45 -7.24 0.26
C THR A 78 -18.95 -6.27 1.33
N PHE A 79 -18.09 -5.40 1.86
CA PHE A 79 -18.48 -4.35 2.79
C PHE A 79 -19.46 -3.35 2.16
N MET A 80 -19.21 -2.91 0.92
CA MET A 80 -20.14 -2.03 0.19
C MET A 80 -21.50 -2.70 -0.02
N LYS A 81 -21.53 -3.99 -0.36
CA LYS A 81 -22.78 -4.75 -0.54
C LYS A 81 -23.57 -4.89 0.76
N PHE A 82 -22.90 -5.00 1.91
CA PHE A 82 -23.55 -5.20 3.21
C PHE A 82 -23.97 -3.88 3.87
N SER A 83 -23.13 -2.83 3.82
CA SER A 83 -23.36 -1.57 4.54
C SER A 83 -24.03 -0.48 3.69
N GLY A 84 -24.11 -0.63 2.37
CA GLY A 84 -24.73 0.34 1.45
C GLY A 84 -24.06 1.73 1.39
N LYS A 85 -23.08 2.03 2.25
CA LYS A 85 -22.37 3.32 2.34
C LYS A 85 -20.86 3.11 2.41
N ASN A 86 -20.11 3.91 1.64
CA ASN A 86 -18.65 3.97 1.61
C ASN A 86 -18.02 4.72 2.80
N MET A 87 -18.70 4.76 3.95
CA MET A 87 -18.24 5.47 5.15
C MET A 87 -17.74 4.47 6.18
N ILE A 88 -16.53 4.73 6.69
CA ILE A 88 -15.89 3.95 7.76
C ILE A 88 -16.69 4.03 9.08
N LYS A 89 -17.50 5.09 9.25
CA LYS A 89 -18.48 5.18 10.34
C LYS A 89 -19.82 4.54 9.94
N SER A 90 -19.96 3.26 10.26
CA SER A 90 -21.25 2.72 10.66
C SER A 90 -21.36 2.87 12.17
N SER A 91 -22.35 3.63 12.62
CA SER A 91 -22.78 3.92 14.00
C SER A 91 -22.01 3.23 15.14
N MET A 92 -21.25 4.01 15.90
CA MET A 92 -21.15 3.82 17.35
C MET A 92 -21.56 5.14 18.00
N PHE A 93 -22.82 5.14 18.46
CA PHE A 93 -23.62 6.21 19.07
C PHE A 93 -24.03 7.37 18.16
#